data_AF-D1QUI7-F1
#
_entry.id   AF-D1QUI7-F1
#
_cell.length_a   1.000
_cell.length_b   1.000
_cell.length_c   1.000
_cell.angle_alpha   90.00
_cell.angle_beta   90.00
_cell.angle_gamma   90.00
#
_symmetry.space_group_name_H-M   'P 1'
#
loop_
_entity.id
_entity.type
_entity.pdbx_description
1 polymer ?
#
loop_
_entity_poly.entity_id
_entity_poly.type
_entity_poly.pdbx_seq_one_letter_code
_entity_poly.pdbx_strand_id
1 'polypeptide(L)'
;MKHSLYVLIVFLLVVLIATDKHKPVVYIIGDSTAAEKNNPLGNPERGWGMMLQGCFTEDVVVSNHAVNGRSSKSFRDEGRWKKILESLKPGDYVIIQFGHNDSKSDVERHTDPNTTFAENLERYALETKAKGAVPILMSPVARRCFYKMPDRIIDDEKLRTVAYGDEQTNSDTLVDTHAAYRWVAQHVAQKLKVCYIDANAITSQIEQRHGVVGSRKLHVWLKPGECASIPQGRKDNTHYNMYGAFTVANALAEAIGEQIPELKPYVRHYDAVVSTRGRGNYFSLDSALSHKPAKGTYHVLVMDGQWKGTKELSDKSLKMTLYGQAKIYR
;
A
#
# COMPACT_ATOMS: atom_id res chain seq x y z
N MET A 1 -8.53 -29.51 53.10
CA MET A 1 -7.58 -28.38 52.90
C MET A 1 -6.57 -28.61 51.77
N LYS A 2 -5.95 -29.78 51.63
CA LYS A 2 -4.94 -30.01 50.56
C LYS A 2 -5.52 -30.00 49.12
N HIS A 3 -6.75 -30.47 48.90
CA HIS A 3 -7.38 -30.46 47.56
C HIS A 3 -7.79 -29.06 47.06
N SER A 4 -8.21 -28.15 47.96
CA SER A 4 -8.55 -26.77 47.59
C SER A 4 -7.34 -25.93 47.16
N LEU A 5 -6.14 -26.28 47.63
CA LEU A 5 -4.90 -25.62 47.25
C LEU A 5 -4.46 -25.97 45.81
N TYR A 6 -4.66 -27.23 45.38
CA TYR A 6 -4.34 -27.66 44.00
C TYR A 6 -5.29 -27.05 42.97
N VAL A 7 -6.59 -26.89 43.28
CA VAL A 7 -7.55 -26.22 42.38
C VAL A 7 -7.21 -24.75 42.21
N LEU A 8 -6.78 -24.06 43.27
CA LEU A 8 -6.36 -22.66 43.21
C LEU A 8 -5.06 -22.47 42.41
N ILE A 9 -4.11 -23.40 42.52
CA ILE A 9 -2.84 -23.38 41.78
C ILE A 9 -3.07 -23.67 40.28
N VAL A 10 -3.97 -24.60 39.93
CA VAL A 10 -4.35 -24.84 38.53
C VAL A 10 -5.10 -23.63 37.95
N PHE A 11 -5.96 -22.97 38.73
CA PHE A 11 -6.64 -21.74 38.29
C PHE A 11 -5.66 -20.56 38.11
N LEU A 12 -4.64 -20.43 38.97
CA LEU A 12 -3.58 -19.42 38.81
C LEU A 12 -2.65 -19.70 37.63
N LEU A 13 -2.37 -20.98 37.33
CA LEU A 13 -1.56 -21.39 36.17
C LEU A 13 -2.28 -21.12 34.84
N VAL A 14 -3.62 -21.16 34.81
CA VAL A 14 -4.43 -20.77 33.63
C VAL A 14 -4.42 -19.24 33.41
N VAL A 15 -4.27 -18.44 34.47
CA VAL A 15 -4.20 -16.96 34.38
C VAL A 15 -2.79 -16.46 34.01
N LEU A 16 -1.76 -17.30 34.13
CA LEU A 16 -0.36 -16.99 33.80
C LEU A 16 0.08 -17.42 32.40
N ILE A 17 -0.84 -17.80 31.52
CA ILE A 17 -0.55 -17.71 30.08
C ILE A 17 -0.46 -16.22 29.80
N ALA A 18 0.77 -15.70 29.83
CA ALA A 18 1.08 -14.41 29.25
C ALA A 18 0.46 -14.43 27.86
N THR A 19 -0.67 -13.73 27.69
CA THR A 19 -1.29 -13.57 26.39
C THR A 19 -0.27 -12.80 25.58
N ASP A 20 0.50 -13.52 24.78
CA ASP A 20 1.33 -12.92 23.75
C ASP A 20 0.34 -12.11 22.93
N LYS A 21 0.35 -10.77 23.12
CA LYS A 21 -0.68 -9.91 22.54
C LYS A 21 -0.53 -10.07 21.04
N HIS A 22 -1.47 -10.80 20.44
CA HIS A 22 -1.48 -11.04 19.02
C HIS A 22 -1.42 -9.68 18.30
N LYS A 23 -0.30 -9.39 17.65
CA LYS A 23 -0.16 -8.19 16.83
C LYS A 23 -1.02 -8.41 15.59
N PRO A 24 -2.08 -7.62 15.36
CA PRO A 24 -2.90 -7.78 14.18
C PRO A 24 -2.05 -7.62 12.93
N VAL A 25 -2.29 -8.47 11.94
CA VAL A 25 -1.64 -8.41 10.64
C VAL A 25 -2.58 -7.75 9.65
N VAL A 26 -2.11 -6.69 8.98
CA VAL A 26 -2.77 -6.08 7.83
C VAL A 26 -2.21 -6.71 6.57
N TYR A 27 -2.95 -7.66 6.01
CA TYR A 27 -2.66 -8.27 4.71
C TYR A 27 -3.08 -7.34 3.58
N ILE A 28 -2.27 -7.26 2.52
CA ILE A 28 -2.63 -6.55 1.30
C ILE A 28 -2.68 -7.56 0.16
N ILE A 29 -3.82 -7.66 -0.52
CA ILE A 29 -3.93 -8.38 -1.79
C ILE A 29 -4.30 -7.39 -2.89
N GLY A 30 -3.66 -7.53 -4.04
CA GLY A 30 -3.87 -6.61 -5.14
C GLY A 30 -2.89 -6.77 -6.29
N ASP A 31 -2.78 -5.69 -7.06
CA ASP A 31 -2.03 -5.62 -8.31
C ASP A 31 -0.66 -4.91 -8.16
N SER A 32 -0.06 -4.50 -9.29
CA SER A 32 1.23 -3.83 -9.34
C SER A 32 1.27 -2.49 -8.60
N THR A 33 0.14 -1.80 -8.45
CA THR A 33 0.11 -0.49 -7.77
C THR A 33 0.34 -0.61 -6.26
N ALA A 34 0.08 -1.78 -5.68
CA ALA A 34 0.35 -2.10 -4.28
C ALA A 34 1.61 -2.96 -4.07
N ALA A 35 2.02 -3.74 -5.08
CA ALA A 35 3.03 -4.79 -4.97
C ALA A 35 4.44 -4.34 -4.54
N GLU A 36 5.13 -5.25 -3.87
CA GLU A 36 6.59 -5.19 -3.63
C GLU A 36 7.37 -5.17 -4.95
N LYS A 37 8.49 -4.44 -4.97
CA LYS A 37 9.38 -4.34 -6.14
C LYS A 37 10.77 -4.83 -5.81
N ASN A 38 11.27 -5.76 -6.62
CA ASN A 38 12.64 -6.26 -6.51
C ASN A 38 13.64 -5.20 -6.99
N ASN A 39 14.88 -5.32 -6.52
CA ASN A 39 15.99 -4.42 -6.82
C ASN A 39 15.62 -2.94 -6.62
N PRO A 40 15.29 -2.51 -5.39
CA PRO A 40 14.75 -1.18 -5.16
C PRO A 40 15.71 -0.06 -5.60
N LEU A 41 17.04 -0.28 -5.57
CA LEU A 41 18.02 0.71 -6.05
C LEU A 41 18.01 0.89 -7.58
N GLY A 42 17.80 -0.19 -8.33
CA GLY A 42 17.77 -0.17 -9.79
C GLY A 42 16.36 -0.04 -10.38
N ASN A 43 15.31 -0.22 -9.59
CA ASN A 43 13.93 -0.12 -10.04
C ASN A 43 13.28 1.14 -9.45
N PRO A 44 12.85 2.11 -10.28
CA PRO A 44 12.22 3.34 -9.78
C PRO A 44 10.79 3.11 -9.27
N GLU A 45 10.15 2.03 -9.68
CA GLU A 45 8.75 1.72 -9.36
C GLU A 45 8.59 1.33 -7.89
N ARG A 46 7.48 1.73 -7.25
CA ARG A 46 7.09 1.33 -5.90
C ARG A 46 5.59 1.12 -5.83
N GLY A 47 5.16 0.04 -5.17
CA GLY A 47 3.76 -0.11 -4.80
C GLY A 47 3.45 0.68 -3.53
N TRP A 48 2.26 1.25 -3.40
CA TRP A 48 1.86 1.93 -2.16
C TRP A 48 1.89 0.97 -0.96
N GLY A 49 1.52 -0.30 -1.16
CA GLY A 49 1.56 -1.33 -0.12
C GLY A 49 2.97 -1.65 0.39
N MET A 50 4.01 -1.35 -0.40
CA MET A 50 5.42 -1.49 0.01
C MET A 50 5.81 -0.48 1.11
N MET A 51 5.13 0.67 1.15
CA MET A 51 5.40 1.77 2.09
C MET A 51 4.53 1.70 3.34
N LEU A 52 3.45 0.91 3.32
CA LEU A 52 2.38 0.96 4.31
C LEU A 52 2.84 0.60 5.74
N GLN A 53 3.82 -0.29 5.91
CA GLN A 53 4.35 -0.61 7.25
C GLN A 53 4.90 0.63 7.97
N GLY A 54 5.49 1.58 7.23
CA GLY A 54 5.99 2.83 7.79
C GLY A 54 4.90 3.80 8.26
N CYS A 55 3.63 3.48 8.00
CA CYS A 55 2.47 4.26 8.43
C CYS A 55 1.78 3.66 9.68
N PHE A 56 2.35 2.60 10.27
CA PHE A 56 1.83 1.96 11.49
C PHE A 56 2.93 1.83 12.54
N THR A 57 2.55 1.77 13.83
CA THR A 57 3.48 1.36 14.88
C THR A 57 3.90 -0.09 14.74
N GLU A 58 4.92 -0.50 15.49
CA GLU A 58 5.40 -1.89 15.55
C GLU A 58 4.41 -2.90 16.17
N ASP A 59 3.25 -2.42 16.65
CA ASP A 59 2.17 -3.26 17.17
C ASP A 59 1.26 -3.81 16.06
N VAL A 60 1.40 -3.31 14.83
CA VAL A 60 0.70 -3.81 13.63
C VAL A 60 1.73 -4.27 12.61
N VAL A 61 1.54 -5.47 12.07
CA VAL A 61 2.40 -6.02 11.02
C VAL A 61 1.70 -5.88 9.68
N VAL A 62 2.34 -5.31 8.68
CA VAL A 62 1.85 -5.27 7.31
C VAL A 62 2.47 -6.41 6.50
N SER A 63 1.61 -7.29 5.98
CA SER A 63 2.00 -8.39 5.09
C SER A 63 1.50 -8.11 3.67
N ASN A 64 2.35 -7.51 2.83
CA ASN A 64 1.99 -7.18 1.47
C ASN A 64 2.15 -8.39 0.53
N HIS A 65 1.03 -8.88 0.02
CA HIS A 65 0.97 -9.98 -0.95
C HIS A 65 0.46 -9.54 -2.32
N ALA A 66 0.34 -8.24 -2.59
CA ALA A 66 -0.02 -7.75 -3.92
C ALA A 66 1.07 -8.13 -4.95
N VAL A 67 0.65 -8.41 -6.19
CA VAL A 67 1.57 -8.93 -7.23
C VAL A 67 1.33 -8.25 -8.56
N ASN A 68 2.43 -7.93 -9.25
CA ASN A 68 2.39 -7.31 -10.56
C ASN A 68 1.51 -8.07 -11.55
N GLY A 69 0.65 -7.32 -12.23
CA GLY A 69 -0.19 -7.83 -13.31
C GLY A 69 -1.35 -8.73 -12.88
N ARG A 70 -1.61 -8.93 -11.58
CA ARG A 70 -2.71 -9.79 -11.13
C ARG A 70 -4.03 -9.04 -11.13
N SER A 71 -5.09 -9.75 -11.51
CA SER A 71 -6.48 -9.34 -11.37
C SER A 71 -7.12 -10.04 -10.17
N SER A 72 -8.35 -9.66 -9.83
CA SER A 72 -9.12 -10.36 -8.79
C SER A 72 -9.25 -11.86 -9.09
N LYS A 73 -9.37 -12.23 -10.37
CA LYS A 73 -9.44 -13.61 -10.87
C LYS A 73 -8.08 -14.30 -10.84
N SER A 74 -7.07 -13.77 -11.52
CA SER A 74 -5.79 -14.49 -11.66
C SER A 74 -5.08 -14.69 -10.32
N PHE A 75 -5.29 -13.79 -9.35
CA PHE A 75 -4.77 -13.96 -8.00
C PHE A 75 -5.37 -15.20 -7.28
N ARG A 76 -6.63 -15.53 -7.55
CA ARG A 76 -7.26 -16.77 -7.07
C ARG A 76 -6.75 -17.98 -7.81
N ASP A 77 -6.75 -17.91 -9.14
CA ASP A 77 -6.40 -19.04 -10.01
C ASP A 77 -4.97 -19.52 -9.78
N GLU A 78 -4.05 -18.59 -9.49
CA GLU A 78 -2.65 -18.89 -9.14
C GLU A 78 -2.46 -19.42 -7.69
N GLY A 79 -3.55 -19.60 -6.93
CA GLY A 79 -3.50 -20.10 -5.55
C GLY A 79 -2.89 -19.13 -4.54
N ARG A 80 -2.69 -17.86 -4.89
CA ARG A 80 -2.09 -16.85 -3.99
C ARG A 80 -3.00 -16.57 -2.81
N TRP A 81 -4.29 -16.43 -3.08
CA TRP A 81 -5.28 -16.24 -2.03
C TRP A 81 -5.34 -17.42 -1.05
N LYS A 82 -5.29 -18.65 -1.56
CA LYS A 82 -5.35 -19.86 -0.73
C LYS A 82 -4.28 -19.84 0.38
N LYS A 83 -3.05 -19.48 0.03
CA LYS A 83 -1.93 -19.37 0.98
C LYS A 83 -2.18 -18.34 2.09
N ILE A 84 -2.80 -17.21 1.73
CA ILE A 84 -3.12 -16.15 2.70
C ILE A 84 -4.25 -16.60 3.61
N LEU A 85 -5.33 -17.11 3.02
CA LEU A 85 -6.53 -17.60 3.72
C LEU A 85 -6.19 -18.68 4.77
N GLU A 86 -5.22 -19.54 4.49
CA GLU A 86 -4.71 -20.56 5.41
C GLU A 86 -3.92 -19.96 6.59
N SER A 87 -3.35 -18.76 6.43
CA SER A 87 -2.55 -18.08 7.45
C SER A 87 -3.32 -17.08 8.32
N LEU A 88 -4.52 -16.66 7.89
CA LEU A 88 -5.33 -15.66 8.59
C LEU A 88 -5.73 -16.10 10.00
N LYS A 89 -5.66 -15.16 10.94
CA LYS A 89 -6.10 -15.33 12.31
C LYS A 89 -7.23 -14.34 12.65
N PRO A 90 -8.07 -14.65 13.65
CA PRO A 90 -9.05 -13.69 14.15
C PRO A 90 -8.40 -12.37 14.57
N GLY A 91 -8.98 -11.25 14.13
CA GLY A 91 -8.44 -9.91 14.39
C GLY A 91 -7.39 -9.42 13.37
N ASP A 92 -7.03 -10.22 12.37
CA ASP A 92 -6.28 -9.73 11.21
C ASP A 92 -7.18 -8.89 10.28
N TYR A 93 -6.56 -8.10 9.41
CA TYR A 93 -7.22 -7.27 8.41
C TYR A 93 -6.76 -7.67 7.01
N VAL A 94 -7.65 -7.64 6.02
CA VAL A 94 -7.29 -7.90 4.62
C VAL A 94 -7.76 -6.76 3.75
N ILE A 95 -6.82 -5.95 3.25
CA ILE A 95 -7.06 -4.95 2.23
C ILE A 95 -7.13 -5.65 0.87
N ILE A 96 -8.26 -5.49 0.20
CA ILE A 96 -8.57 -6.13 -1.08
C ILE A 96 -8.71 -5.02 -2.12
N GLN A 97 -7.68 -4.82 -2.94
CA GLN A 97 -7.68 -3.80 -4.00
C GLN A 97 -7.34 -4.43 -5.35
N PHE A 98 -8.30 -4.44 -6.27
CA PHE A 98 -8.13 -4.91 -7.65
C PHE A 98 -8.86 -3.97 -8.62
N GLY A 99 -8.82 -4.26 -9.93
CA GLY A 99 -9.50 -3.47 -10.96
C GLY A 99 -8.63 -3.11 -12.16
N HIS A 100 -7.33 -2.84 -11.96
CA HIS A 100 -6.45 -2.41 -13.07
C HIS A 100 -6.28 -3.47 -14.15
N ASN A 101 -6.14 -4.73 -13.73
CA ASN A 101 -5.89 -5.87 -14.62
C ASN A 101 -7.17 -6.62 -14.99
N ASP A 102 -8.20 -6.52 -14.15
CA ASP A 102 -9.54 -7.05 -14.39
C ASP A 102 -10.17 -6.48 -15.66
N SER A 103 -9.88 -5.21 -15.95
CA SER A 103 -10.35 -4.50 -17.14
C SER A 103 -9.62 -4.86 -18.43
N LYS A 104 -8.56 -5.68 -18.38
CA LYS A 104 -7.78 -6.06 -19.57
C LYS A 104 -8.50 -7.15 -20.34
N SER A 105 -8.29 -7.20 -21.65
CA SER A 105 -9.01 -8.11 -22.56
C SER A 105 -8.47 -9.54 -22.58
N ASP A 106 -7.31 -9.81 -21.98
CA ASP A 106 -6.76 -11.18 -21.96
C ASP A 106 -7.55 -12.08 -21.00
N VAL A 107 -7.83 -13.30 -21.47
CA VAL A 107 -8.72 -14.27 -20.81
C VAL A 107 -8.27 -14.64 -19.40
N GLU A 108 -6.96 -14.66 -19.16
CA GLU A 108 -6.41 -15.06 -17.86
C GLU A 108 -6.78 -14.07 -16.75
N ARG A 109 -6.75 -12.76 -17.07
CA ARG A 109 -6.97 -11.68 -16.10
C ARG A 109 -8.37 -11.08 -16.15
N HIS A 110 -9.01 -11.09 -17.32
CA HIS A 110 -10.29 -10.41 -17.52
C HIS A 110 -11.37 -10.91 -16.56
N THR A 111 -12.17 -9.96 -16.07
CA THR A 111 -13.44 -10.23 -15.39
C THR A 111 -14.47 -9.23 -15.90
N ASP A 112 -15.75 -9.54 -15.84
CA ASP A 112 -16.81 -8.57 -16.09
C ASP A 112 -17.15 -7.84 -14.79
N PRO A 113 -17.23 -6.49 -14.79
CA PRO A 113 -17.35 -5.68 -13.57
C PRO A 113 -18.63 -5.99 -12.77
N ASN A 114 -19.73 -6.31 -13.45
CA ASN A 114 -21.03 -6.50 -12.81
C ASN A 114 -21.31 -7.97 -12.41
N THR A 115 -20.45 -8.89 -12.84
CA THR A 115 -20.58 -10.33 -12.53
C THR A 115 -19.31 -10.85 -11.88
N THR A 116 -18.38 -11.40 -12.65
CA THR A 116 -17.22 -12.13 -12.14
C THR A 116 -16.25 -11.29 -11.30
N PHE A 117 -16.15 -9.97 -11.54
CA PHE A 117 -15.38 -9.09 -10.67
C PHE A 117 -16.03 -8.95 -9.29
N ALA A 118 -17.33 -8.62 -9.26
CA ALA A 118 -18.10 -8.50 -8.04
C ALA A 118 -18.10 -9.81 -7.24
N GLU A 119 -18.32 -10.95 -7.91
CA GLU A 119 -18.27 -12.29 -7.31
C GLU A 119 -16.91 -12.58 -6.68
N ASN A 120 -15.80 -12.22 -7.34
CA ASN A 120 -14.47 -12.42 -6.76
C ASN A 120 -14.27 -11.54 -5.51
N LEU A 121 -14.64 -10.26 -5.55
CA LEU A 121 -14.53 -9.38 -4.39
C LEU A 121 -15.40 -9.87 -3.22
N GLU A 122 -16.62 -10.33 -3.51
CA GLU A 122 -17.51 -10.92 -2.51
C GLU A 122 -16.88 -12.15 -1.85
N ARG A 123 -16.30 -13.04 -2.65
CA ARG A 123 -15.62 -14.23 -2.15
C ARG A 123 -14.43 -13.89 -1.27
N TYR A 124 -13.56 -12.97 -1.68
CA TYR A 124 -12.45 -12.52 -0.82
C TYR A 124 -12.94 -12.01 0.53
N ALA A 125 -13.97 -11.15 0.53
CA ALA A 125 -14.51 -10.57 1.75
C ALA A 125 -15.18 -11.62 2.65
N LEU A 126 -16.00 -12.50 2.09
CA LEU A 126 -16.69 -13.56 2.84
C LEU A 126 -15.73 -14.59 3.41
N GLU A 127 -14.73 -15.02 2.63
CA GLU A 127 -13.72 -15.98 3.06
C GLU A 127 -12.81 -15.36 4.15
N THR A 128 -12.51 -14.06 4.07
CA THR A 128 -11.83 -13.31 5.15
C THR A 128 -12.66 -13.32 6.45
N LYS A 129 -13.95 -12.97 6.36
CA LYS A 129 -14.87 -12.98 7.53
C LYS A 129 -14.98 -14.37 8.15
N ALA A 130 -15.01 -15.43 7.33
CA ALA A 130 -15.09 -16.80 7.81
C ALA A 130 -13.86 -17.22 8.64
N LYS A 131 -12.73 -16.50 8.53
CA LYS A 131 -11.53 -16.69 9.37
C LYS A 131 -11.51 -15.81 10.62
N GLY A 132 -12.54 -15.00 10.86
CA GLY A 132 -12.57 -14.01 11.95
C GLY A 132 -11.70 -12.79 11.68
N ALA A 133 -11.19 -12.63 10.45
CA ALA A 133 -10.48 -11.44 10.01
C ALA A 133 -11.44 -10.40 9.43
N VAL A 134 -11.00 -9.14 9.35
CA VAL A 134 -11.78 -7.99 8.90
C VAL A 134 -11.43 -7.65 7.44
N PRO A 135 -12.33 -7.85 6.48
CA PRO A 135 -12.09 -7.42 5.10
C PRO A 135 -12.24 -5.91 4.95
N ILE A 136 -11.36 -5.32 4.15
CA ILE A 136 -11.35 -3.91 3.77
C ILE A 136 -11.37 -3.88 2.24
N LEU A 137 -12.54 -3.60 1.67
CA LEU A 137 -12.67 -3.44 0.22
C LEU A 137 -12.19 -2.05 -0.19
N MET A 138 -11.35 -2.00 -1.21
CA MET A 138 -10.74 -0.78 -1.68
C MET A 138 -10.89 -0.66 -3.19
N SER A 139 -11.38 0.49 -3.67
CA SER A 139 -11.41 0.78 -5.11
C SER A 139 -10.00 0.76 -5.70
N PRO A 140 -9.80 0.49 -7.00
CA PRO A 140 -8.49 0.68 -7.62
C PRO A 140 -8.02 2.13 -7.45
N VAL A 141 -6.73 2.33 -7.16
CA VAL A 141 -6.14 3.68 -7.18
C VAL A 141 -6.30 4.32 -8.56
N ALA A 142 -6.38 5.64 -8.62
CA ALA A 142 -6.55 6.37 -9.87
C ALA A 142 -5.30 6.24 -10.77
N ARG A 143 -5.53 6.14 -12.07
CA ARG A 143 -4.49 6.38 -13.07
C ARG A 143 -4.38 7.86 -13.33
N ARG A 144 -3.16 8.35 -13.52
CA ARG A 144 -2.92 9.73 -13.92
C ARG A 144 -3.40 9.96 -15.36
N CYS A 145 -4.56 10.58 -15.53
CA CYS A 145 -5.10 10.85 -16.86
C CYS A 145 -5.75 12.24 -16.92
N PHE A 146 -5.20 13.11 -17.76
CA PHE A 146 -5.76 14.43 -18.09
C PHE A 146 -6.23 14.47 -19.54
N TYR A 147 -6.57 13.29 -20.07
CA TYR A 147 -7.02 13.10 -21.44
C TYR A 147 -8.33 12.32 -21.44
N LYS A 148 -9.42 13.03 -21.72
CA LYS A 148 -10.76 12.47 -21.88
C LYS A 148 -10.90 11.88 -23.28
N MET A 149 -10.97 10.56 -23.34
CA MET A 149 -11.56 9.84 -24.47
C MET A 149 -13.04 9.55 -24.15
N PRO A 150 -13.97 9.70 -25.11
CA PRO A 150 -15.33 9.22 -24.92
C PRO A 150 -15.36 7.69 -24.74
N ASP A 151 -16.04 7.23 -23.71
CA ASP A 151 -16.56 5.86 -23.55
C ASP A 151 -15.55 4.71 -23.62
N ARG A 152 -14.31 4.90 -23.13
CA ARG A 152 -13.30 3.85 -23.09
C ARG A 152 -12.50 3.80 -21.80
N ILE A 153 -12.21 2.59 -21.36
CA ILE A 153 -11.16 2.31 -20.37
C ILE A 153 -9.81 2.64 -21.01
N ILE A 154 -8.99 3.40 -20.28
CA ILE A 154 -7.65 3.77 -20.73
C ILE A 154 -6.64 2.80 -20.10
N ASP A 155 -5.98 2.02 -20.95
CA ASP A 155 -4.86 1.16 -20.60
C ASP A 155 -3.55 1.87 -20.98
N ASP A 156 -2.89 2.44 -19.97
CA ASP A 156 -1.69 3.25 -20.14
C ASP A 156 -0.39 2.42 -20.21
N GLU A 157 -0.44 1.10 -19.98
CA GLU A 157 0.75 0.25 -20.09
C GLU A 157 1.35 0.31 -21.50
N LYS A 158 0.53 0.59 -22.50
CA LYS A 158 0.93 0.80 -23.90
C LYS A 158 1.84 2.02 -24.09
N LEU A 159 1.82 2.98 -23.16
CA LEU A 159 2.69 4.17 -23.19
C LEU A 159 4.12 3.88 -22.72
N ARG A 160 4.40 2.70 -22.17
CA ARG A 160 5.70 2.37 -21.60
C ARG A 160 6.78 2.09 -22.65
N THR A 161 6.39 1.71 -23.86
CA THR A 161 7.29 1.31 -24.95
C THR A 161 7.27 2.27 -26.13
N VAL A 162 6.48 3.35 -26.07
CA VAL A 162 6.49 4.38 -27.11
C VAL A 162 7.68 5.31 -26.90
N ALA A 163 8.18 5.90 -28.00
CA ALA A 163 9.22 6.91 -27.93
C ALA A 163 8.82 8.04 -26.97
N TYR A 164 9.79 8.52 -26.19
CA TYR A 164 9.55 9.61 -25.26
C TYR A 164 9.10 10.86 -26.03
N GLY A 165 8.06 11.51 -25.52
CA GLY A 165 7.46 12.69 -26.12
C GLY A 165 6.40 13.27 -25.19
N ASP A 166 5.82 14.41 -25.54
CA ASP A 166 4.81 15.05 -24.71
C ASP A 166 3.57 14.17 -24.52
N GLU A 167 2.91 14.32 -23.37
CA GLU A 167 1.62 13.67 -23.14
C GLU A 167 0.51 14.43 -23.85
N GLN A 168 -0.53 13.69 -24.24
CA GLN A 168 -1.76 14.27 -24.71
C GLN A 168 -2.60 14.70 -23.50
N THR A 169 -3.11 15.92 -23.54
CA THR A 169 -4.05 16.44 -22.54
C THR A 169 -5.16 17.21 -23.24
N ASN A 170 -6.39 17.03 -22.77
CA ASN A 170 -7.56 17.79 -23.23
C ASN A 170 -8.54 18.08 -22.07
N SER A 171 -8.10 17.87 -20.83
CA SER A 171 -8.84 18.19 -19.62
C SER A 171 -7.89 18.76 -18.57
N ASP A 172 -8.36 19.73 -17.81
CA ASP A 172 -7.73 20.27 -16.60
C ASP A 172 -8.11 19.47 -15.34
N THR A 173 -9.09 18.57 -15.48
CA THR A 173 -9.64 17.72 -14.45
C THR A 173 -9.18 16.29 -14.68
N LEU A 174 -8.77 15.61 -13.62
CA LEU A 174 -8.40 14.20 -13.71
C LEU A 174 -9.58 13.36 -14.18
N VAL A 175 -9.35 12.55 -15.21
CA VAL A 175 -10.34 11.66 -15.81
C VAL A 175 -10.19 10.27 -15.19
N ASP A 176 -11.26 9.76 -14.59
CA ASP A 176 -11.29 8.36 -14.16
C ASP A 176 -11.24 7.41 -15.36
N THR A 177 -10.39 6.39 -15.26
CA THR A 177 -10.15 5.44 -16.37
C THR A 177 -10.70 4.04 -16.11
N HIS A 178 -11.29 3.83 -14.94
CA HIS A 178 -11.66 2.50 -14.44
C HIS A 178 -13.14 2.19 -14.67
N ALA A 179 -13.95 3.17 -15.08
CA ALA A 179 -15.35 2.99 -15.44
C ALA A 179 -16.12 2.24 -14.33
N ALA A 180 -16.84 1.16 -14.68
CA ALA A 180 -17.63 0.40 -13.72
C ALA A 180 -16.78 -0.22 -12.59
N TYR A 181 -15.52 -0.61 -12.85
CA TYR A 181 -14.65 -1.25 -11.85
C TYR A 181 -14.39 -0.37 -10.62
N ARG A 182 -14.46 0.96 -10.77
CA ARG A 182 -14.31 1.89 -9.65
C ARG A 182 -15.35 1.65 -8.55
N TRP A 183 -16.60 1.43 -8.95
CA TRP A 183 -17.75 1.44 -8.05
C TRP A 183 -18.10 0.05 -7.48
N VAL A 184 -17.65 -1.03 -8.13
CA VAL A 184 -18.00 -2.40 -7.74
C VAL A 184 -17.55 -2.71 -6.30
N ALA A 185 -16.33 -2.31 -5.92
CA ALA A 185 -15.84 -2.51 -4.55
C ALA A 185 -16.75 -1.83 -3.51
N GLN A 186 -17.27 -0.64 -3.82
CA GLN A 186 -18.20 0.09 -2.94
C GLN A 186 -19.54 -0.65 -2.82
N HIS A 187 -20.12 -1.08 -3.95
CA HIS A 187 -21.38 -1.83 -3.97
C HIS A 187 -21.28 -3.14 -3.20
N VAL A 188 -20.18 -3.89 -3.39
CA VAL A 188 -19.91 -5.12 -2.64
C VAL A 188 -19.75 -4.83 -1.15
N ALA A 189 -19.04 -3.76 -0.79
CA ALA A 189 -18.85 -3.39 0.61
C ALA A 189 -20.17 -3.04 1.31
N GLN A 190 -21.04 -2.28 0.63
CA GLN A 190 -22.39 -1.96 1.09
C GLN A 190 -23.24 -3.24 1.24
N LYS A 191 -23.24 -4.12 0.23
CA LYS A 191 -23.98 -5.39 0.25
C LYS A 191 -23.57 -6.27 1.44
N LEU A 192 -22.26 -6.40 1.68
CA LEU A 192 -21.71 -7.28 2.71
C LEU A 192 -21.57 -6.61 4.09
N LYS A 193 -21.85 -5.31 4.17
CA LYS A 193 -21.66 -4.45 5.35
C LYS A 193 -20.23 -4.57 5.91
N VAL A 194 -19.25 -4.37 5.03
CA VAL A 194 -17.82 -4.39 5.38
C VAL A 194 -17.18 -3.03 5.12
N CYS A 195 -16.00 -2.80 5.67
CA CYS A 195 -15.27 -1.55 5.50
C CYS A 195 -14.98 -1.29 4.01
N TYR A 196 -15.14 -0.03 3.60
CA TYR A 196 -14.81 0.45 2.27
C TYR A 196 -13.87 1.65 2.33
N ILE A 197 -12.85 1.65 1.47
CA ILE A 197 -11.96 2.79 1.25
C ILE A 197 -12.02 3.20 -0.23
N ASP A 198 -12.45 4.44 -0.49
CA ASP A 198 -12.43 5.02 -1.85
C ASP A 198 -11.02 5.53 -2.19
N ALA A 199 -10.08 4.59 -2.38
CA ALA A 199 -8.72 4.91 -2.78
C ALA A 199 -8.65 5.64 -4.12
N ASN A 200 -9.63 5.45 -5.01
CA ASN A 200 -9.69 6.15 -6.28
C ASN A 200 -9.95 7.65 -6.04
N ALA A 201 -10.93 8.01 -5.21
CA ALA A 201 -11.19 9.40 -4.87
C ALA A 201 -10.01 10.05 -4.15
N ILE A 202 -9.40 9.35 -3.18
CA ILE A 202 -8.23 9.85 -2.43
C ILE A 202 -7.07 10.15 -3.39
N THR A 203 -6.71 9.17 -4.22
CA THR A 203 -5.59 9.33 -5.16
C THR A 203 -5.92 10.32 -6.27
N SER A 204 -7.16 10.38 -6.74
CA SER A 204 -7.60 11.39 -7.71
C SER A 204 -7.41 12.82 -7.19
N GLN A 205 -7.72 13.07 -5.92
CA GLN A 205 -7.48 14.37 -5.30
C GLN A 205 -5.99 14.69 -5.19
N ILE A 206 -5.14 13.69 -4.90
CA ILE A 206 -3.68 13.86 -4.87
C ILE A 206 -3.18 14.26 -6.26
N GLU A 207 -3.58 13.54 -7.31
CA GLU A 207 -3.21 13.88 -8.70
C GLU A 207 -3.69 15.30 -9.06
N GLN A 208 -4.97 15.62 -8.79
CA GLN A 208 -5.59 16.90 -9.13
C GLN A 208 -4.89 18.08 -8.46
N ARG A 209 -4.52 17.95 -7.17
CA ARG A 209 -3.80 19.00 -6.43
C ARG A 209 -2.42 19.30 -7.00
N HIS A 210 -1.78 18.30 -7.61
CA HIS A 210 -0.51 18.48 -8.30
C HIS A 210 -0.67 19.02 -9.73
N GLY A 211 -1.88 18.99 -10.27
CA GLY A 211 -2.18 19.37 -11.63
C GLY A 211 -1.48 18.50 -12.68
N VAL A 212 -1.66 18.84 -13.95
CA VAL A 212 -1.13 18.07 -15.08
C VAL A 212 0.38 17.85 -14.95
N VAL A 213 1.18 18.91 -14.91
CA VAL A 213 2.64 18.76 -14.94
C VAL A 213 3.18 18.25 -13.60
N GLY A 214 2.69 18.77 -12.48
CA GLY A 214 3.21 18.44 -11.16
C GLY A 214 2.94 17.00 -10.75
N SER A 215 1.84 16.39 -11.21
CA SER A 215 1.48 15.00 -10.86
C SER A 215 2.45 13.97 -11.43
N ARG A 216 3.22 14.30 -12.49
CA ARG A 216 4.23 13.41 -13.08
C ARG A 216 5.24 12.93 -12.03
N LYS A 217 5.54 13.75 -11.02
CA LYS A 217 6.48 13.38 -9.94
C LYS A 217 6.00 12.23 -9.05
N LEU A 218 4.72 11.86 -9.10
CA LEU A 218 4.17 10.73 -8.34
C LEU A 218 4.47 9.39 -9.04
N HIS A 219 4.66 9.40 -10.36
CA HIS A 219 4.73 8.21 -11.19
C HIS A 219 6.12 7.96 -11.77
N VAL A 220 6.30 6.80 -12.41
CA VAL A 220 7.51 6.50 -13.19
C VAL A 220 7.45 7.25 -14.53
N TRP A 221 7.66 8.56 -14.45
CA TRP A 221 7.88 9.47 -15.58
C TRP A 221 9.36 9.82 -15.65
N LEU A 222 10.07 9.21 -16.59
CA LEU A 222 11.52 9.31 -16.74
C LEU A 222 11.87 9.67 -18.17
N LYS A 223 12.70 10.69 -18.35
CA LYS A 223 13.35 11.00 -19.63
C LYS A 223 14.45 9.97 -19.94
N PRO A 224 14.82 9.82 -21.23
CA PRO A 224 15.99 9.03 -21.61
C PRO A 224 17.23 9.43 -20.79
N GLY A 225 17.96 8.44 -20.27
CA GLY A 225 19.17 8.63 -19.47
C GLY A 225 18.98 8.92 -17.97
N GLU A 226 17.76 9.20 -17.49
CA GLU A 226 17.53 9.49 -16.06
C GLU A 226 17.63 8.24 -15.16
N CYS A 227 17.43 7.05 -15.73
CA CYS A 227 17.52 5.79 -14.99
C CYS A 227 18.27 4.76 -15.83
N ALA A 228 19.38 4.24 -15.29
CA ALA A 228 20.24 3.29 -16.02
C ALA A 228 19.52 1.99 -16.42
N SER A 229 18.55 1.53 -15.61
CA SER A 229 17.74 0.34 -15.92
C SER A 229 16.63 0.60 -16.93
N ILE A 230 16.36 1.88 -17.25
CA ILE A 230 15.36 2.33 -18.22
C ILE A 230 16.00 3.41 -19.11
N PRO A 231 17.00 3.03 -19.94
CA PRO A 231 17.83 4.01 -20.66
C PRO A 231 17.03 4.87 -21.65
N GLN A 232 15.94 4.34 -22.19
CA GLN A 232 15.05 5.05 -23.12
C GLN A 232 14.01 5.94 -22.42
N GLY A 233 14.02 5.99 -21.08
CA GLY A 233 12.96 6.62 -20.31
C GLY A 233 11.67 5.80 -20.30
N ARG A 234 10.65 6.29 -19.58
CA ARG A 234 9.33 5.66 -19.48
C ARG A 234 8.27 6.73 -19.18
N LYS A 235 7.11 6.61 -19.82
CA LYS A 235 5.88 7.30 -19.40
C LYS A 235 4.93 6.26 -18.81
N ASP A 236 4.73 6.34 -17.52
CA ASP A 236 3.83 5.46 -16.76
C ASP A 236 2.89 6.32 -15.95
N ASN A 237 1.59 6.15 -16.13
CA ASN A 237 0.57 6.91 -15.42
C ASN A 237 -0.14 6.05 -14.35
N THR A 238 0.21 4.78 -14.23
CA THR A 238 -0.37 3.84 -13.26
C THR A 238 0.58 3.56 -12.10
N HIS A 239 1.88 3.48 -12.38
CA HIS A 239 2.84 2.97 -11.41
C HIS A 239 3.59 4.10 -10.73
N TYR A 240 3.51 4.11 -9.41
CA TYR A 240 4.17 5.11 -8.60
C TYR A 240 5.68 4.92 -8.59
N ASN A 241 6.39 6.04 -8.42
CA ASN A 241 7.76 6.02 -7.94
C ASN A 241 7.78 6.06 -6.39
N MET A 242 8.96 6.19 -5.78
CA MET A 242 9.11 6.27 -4.33
C MET A 242 8.30 7.40 -3.68
N TYR A 243 8.31 8.60 -4.26
CA TYR A 243 7.56 9.73 -3.73
C TYR A 243 6.05 9.52 -3.82
N GLY A 244 5.55 9.04 -4.96
CA GLY A 244 4.13 8.74 -5.14
C GLY A 244 3.64 7.63 -4.21
N ALA A 245 4.37 6.51 -4.14
CA ALA A 245 3.99 5.39 -3.29
C ALA A 245 3.97 5.79 -1.81
N PHE A 246 4.95 6.59 -1.36
CA PHE A 246 4.97 7.11 0.01
C PHE A 246 3.79 8.05 0.28
N THR A 247 3.51 8.98 -0.64
CA THR A 247 2.38 9.92 -0.53
C THR A 247 1.04 9.18 -0.46
N VAL A 248 0.82 8.22 -1.35
CA VAL A 248 -0.41 7.44 -1.42
C VAL A 248 -0.56 6.52 -0.21
N ALA A 249 0.50 5.84 0.23
CA ALA A 249 0.44 4.97 1.41
C ALA A 249 0.05 5.72 2.68
N ASN A 250 0.59 6.93 2.89
CA ASN A 250 0.21 7.77 4.04
C ASN A 250 -1.28 8.17 3.97
N ALA A 251 -1.76 8.61 2.81
CA ALA A 251 -3.16 8.99 2.64
C ALA A 251 -4.13 7.81 2.84
N LEU A 252 -3.76 6.62 2.34
CA LEU A 252 -4.56 5.41 2.52
C LEU A 252 -4.52 4.90 3.97
N ALA A 253 -3.38 4.98 4.65
CA ALA A 253 -3.27 4.60 6.06
C ALA A 253 -4.15 5.49 6.95
N GLU A 254 -4.17 6.81 6.69
CA GLU A 254 -5.06 7.74 7.41
C GLU A 254 -6.53 7.35 7.18
N ALA A 255 -6.95 7.15 5.93
CA ALA A 255 -8.30 6.75 5.60
C ALA A 255 -8.70 5.41 6.25
N ILE A 256 -7.77 4.44 6.31
CA ILE A 256 -7.98 3.16 7.01
C ILE A 256 -8.17 3.41 8.51
N GLY A 257 -7.32 4.22 9.14
CA GLY A 257 -7.45 4.56 10.56
C GLY A 257 -8.74 5.31 10.88
N GLU A 258 -9.23 6.15 9.99
CA GLU A 258 -10.51 6.83 10.15
C GLU A 258 -11.72 5.89 10.07
N GLN A 259 -11.68 4.90 9.17
CA GLN A 259 -12.77 3.93 9.00
C GLN A 259 -12.72 2.77 10.01
N ILE A 260 -11.55 2.49 10.59
CA ILE A 260 -11.32 1.36 11.50
C ILE A 260 -10.76 1.90 12.82
N PRO A 261 -11.62 2.23 13.79
CA PRO A 261 -11.22 2.79 15.08
C PRO A 261 -10.19 1.94 15.83
N GLU A 262 -10.19 0.63 15.63
CA GLU A 262 -9.23 -0.31 16.22
C GLU A 262 -7.81 -0.16 15.65
N LEU A 263 -7.67 0.29 14.39
CA LEU A 263 -6.38 0.55 13.75
C LEU A 263 -5.88 1.98 13.96
N LYS A 264 -6.79 2.94 14.18
CA LYS A 264 -6.46 4.36 14.34
C LYS A 264 -5.33 4.65 15.35
N PRO A 265 -5.30 4.05 16.56
CA PRO A 265 -4.26 4.32 17.54
C PRO A 265 -2.86 3.91 17.09
N TYR A 266 -2.75 3.07 16.06
CA TYR A 266 -1.51 2.58 15.51
C TYR A 266 -1.05 3.36 14.28
N VAL A 267 -1.89 4.19 13.65
CA VAL A 267 -1.50 4.99 12.48
C VAL A 267 -0.48 6.05 12.89
N ARG A 268 0.61 6.17 12.13
CA ARG A 268 1.71 7.12 12.35
C ARG A 268 2.12 7.76 11.04
N HIS A 269 2.62 8.99 11.15
CA HIS A 269 3.24 9.70 10.04
C HIS A 269 4.64 10.11 10.43
N TYR A 270 5.56 9.92 9.50
CA TYR A 270 6.96 10.33 9.62
C TYR A 270 7.30 11.22 8.45
N ASP A 271 8.14 12.22 8.68
CA ASP A 271 8.67 13.07 7.61
C ASP A 271 9.64 12.27 6.72
N ALA A 272 10.40 11.36 7.33
CA ALA A 272 11.30 10.45 6.65
C ALA A 272 11.19 9.00 7.17
N VAL A 273 11.22 8.06 6.23
CA VAL A 273 11.29 6.63 6.48
C VAL A 273 12.49 6.07 5.73
N VAL A 274 13.45 5.54 6.50
CA VAL A 274 14.71 4.99 5.99
C VAL A 274 14.58 3.48 5.85
N SER A 275 14.81 2.95 4.65
CA SER A 275 14.83 1.52 4.37
C SER A 275 15.80 1.18 3.24
N THR A 276 16.75 0.29 3.51
CA THR A 276 17.63 -0.33 2.51
C THR A 276 16.86 -1.18 1.50
N ARG A 277 15.66 -1.61 1.87
CA ARG A 277 14.75 -2.41 1.03
C ARG A 277 13.79 -1.56 0.21
N GLY A 278 13.89 -0.23 0.28
CA GLY A 278 13.05 0.70 -0.48
C GLY A 278 11.60 0.81 0.03
N ARG A 279 11.33 0.39 1.28
CA ARG A 279 10.03 0.50 1.97
C ARG A 279 9.82 1.86 2.66
N GLY A 280 10.61 2.85 2.28
CA GLY A 280 10.51 4.22 2.75
C GLY A 280 10.90 5.20 1.65
N ASN A 281 10.82 6.50 1.95
CA ASN A 281 11.19 7.58 1.03
C ASN A 281 12.71 7.88 1.02
N TYR A 282 13.51 7.19 1.83
CA TYR A 282 14.97 7.30 1.83
C TYR A 282 15.66 5.93 1.93
N PHE A 283 16.77 5.78 1.21
CA PHE A 283 17.59 4.56 1.26
C PHE A 283 18.64 4.56 2.37
N SER A 284 19.03 5.74 2.86
CA SER A 284 20.04 5.87 3.90
C SER A 284 19.66 6.89 4.95
N LEU A 285 20.19 6.71 6.15
CA LEU A 285 20.01 7.66 7.25
C LEU A 285 20.57 9.03 6.87
N ASP A 286 21.77 9.08 6.29
CA ASP A 286 22.39 10.34 5.85
C ASP A 286 21.51 11.10 4.83
N SER A 287 20.91 10.37 3.88
CA SER A 287 20.01 10.98 2.89
C SER A 287 18.74 11.51 3.53
N ALA A 288 18.20 10.84 4.55
CA ALA A 288 17.04 11.35 5.28
C ALA A 288 17.40 12.59 6.11
N LEU A 289 18.56 12.58 6.79
CA LEU A 289 19.00 13.67 7.64
C LEU A 289 19.37 14.93 6.85
N SER A 290 19.89 14.80 5.63
CA SER A 290 20.20 15.95 4.76
C SER A 290 18.96 16.73 4.31
N HIS A 291 17.77 16.14 4.43
CA HIS A 291 16.48 16.77 4.10
C HIS A 291 15.75 17.32 5.34
N LYS A 292 16.38 17.28 6.51
CA LYS A 292 15.81 17.85 7.73
C LYS A 292 15.50 19.35 7.52
N PRO A 293 14.28 19.82 7.81
CA PRO A 293 13.95 21.24 7.70
C PRO A 293 14.69 22.07 8.75
N ALA A 294 14.93 23.35 8.42
CA ALA A 294 15.59 24.30 9.33
C ALA A 294 14.75 24.65 10.58
N LYS A 295 13.42 24.46 10.51
CA LYS A 295 12.47 24.73 11.60
C LYS A 295 11.50 23.56 11.75
N GLY A 296 10.97 23.41 12.96
CA GLY A 296 10.01 22.35 13.29
C GLY A 296 10.69 21.08 13.82
N THR A 297 9.85 20.11 14.21
CA THR A 297 10.30 18.78 14.62
C THR A 297 10.34 17.89 13.38
N TYR A 298 11.41 17.11 13.22
CA TYR A 298 11.60 16.17 12.12
C TYR A 298 11.54 14.73 12.65
N HIS A 299 10.50 14.01 12.26
CA HIS A 299 10.22 12.65 12.68
C HIS A 299 10.78 11.67 11.65
N VAL A 300 11.73 10.84 12.07
CA VAL A 300 12.41 9.88 11.21
C VAL A 300 12.21 8.46 11.74
N LEU A 301 11.65 7.60 10.90
CA LEU A 301 11.56 6.17 11.14
C LEU A 301 12.72 5.46 10.43
N VAL A 302 13.40 4.56 11.14
CA VAL A 302 14.40 3.66 10.55
C VAL A 302 13.85 2.24 10.57
N MET A 303 13.50 1.74 9.38
CA MET A 303 12.81 0.46 9.19
C MET A 303 13.74 -0.75 9.29
N ASP A 304 14.95 -0.61 8.77
CA ASP A 304 15.92 -1.69 8.64
C ASP A 304 17.34 -1.13 8.50
N GLY A 305 18.33 -2.02 8.43
CA GLY A 305 19.74 -1.67 8.28
C GLY A 305 20.47 -1.42 9.60
N GLN A 306 21.76 -1.13 9.48
CA GLN A 306 22.66 -0.77 10.57
C GLN A 306 23.34 0.54 10.18
N TRP A 307 23.19 1.57 11.01
CA TRP A 307 23.58 2.93 10.67
C TRP A 307 24.60 3.47 11.67
N LYS A 308 25.62 4.17 11.17
CA LYS A 308 26.54 4.89 12.05
C LYS A 308 25.87 6.17 12.53
N GLY A 309 25.97 6.43 13.82
CA GLY A 309 25.49 7.67 14.42
C GLY A 309 26.34 8.86 13.98
N THR A 310 25.68 9.98 13.73
CA THR A 310 26.33 11.24 13.36
C THR A 310 26.06 12.30 14.43
N LYS A 311 26.75 13.45 14.38
CA LYS A 311 26.56 14.53 15.37
C LYS A 311 25.14 15.11 15.30
N GLU A 312 24.54 15.09 14.12
CA GLU A 312 23.17 15.54 13.84
C GLU A 312 22.13 14.80 14.67
N LEU A 313 22.42 13.56 15.11
CA LEU A 313 21.51 12.79 15.97
C LEU A 313 21.32 13.37 17.37
N SER A 314 22.17 14.32 17.78
CA SER A 314 22.03 15.05 19.03
C SER A 314 21.09 16.27 18.95
N ASP A 315 20.59 16.60 17.76
CA ASP A 315 19.63 17.69 17.57
C ASP A 315 18.29 17.37 18.26
N LYS A 316 17.86 18.23 19.19
CA LYS A 316 16.62 18.05 19.96
C LYS A 316 15.35 18.08 19.09
N SER A 317 15.42 18.72 17.92
CA SER A 317 14.34 18.80 16.95
C SER A 317 14.23 17.54 16.08
N LEU A 318 15.19 16.62 16.15
CA LEU A 318 15.13 15.32 15.50
C LEU A 318 14.49 14.28 16.44
N LYS A 319 13.46 13.58 15.95
CA LYS A 319 12.81 12.47 16.66
C LYS A 319 12.98 11.18 15.86
N MET A 320 13.92 10.36 16.33
CA MET A 320 14.20 9.05 15.73
C MET A 320 13.28 7.97 16.34
N THR A 321 12.69 7.14 15.48
CA THR A 321 12.05 5.88 15.86
C THR A 321 12.75 4.73 15.13
N LEU A 322 13.03 3.64 15.84
CA LEU A 322 13.60 2.42 15.25
C LEU A 322 12.51 1.36 15.18
N TYR A 323 12.42 0.66 14.05
CA TYR A 323 11.49 -0.46 13.87
C TYR A 323 12.25 -1.79 13.91
N GLY A 324 11.74 -2.74 14.68
CA GLY A 324 12.24 -4.11 14.71
C GLY A 324 13.73 -4.20 15.05
N GLN A 325 14.54 -4.68 14.09
CA GLN A 325 15.98 -4.91 14.29
C GLN A 325 16.88 -3.78 13.76
N ALA A 326 16.31 -2.65 13.32
CA ALA A 326 17.10 -1.49 12.93
C ALA A 326 17.99 -1.00 14.08
N LYS A 327 19.25 -0.69 13.81
CA LYS A 327 20.18 -0.18 14.83
C LYS A 327 20.93 1.05 14.36
N ILE A 328 21.21 1.93 15.31
CA ILE A 328 22.14 3.03 15.16
C ILE A 328 23.26 2.82 16.17
N TYR A 329 24.49 2.63 15.70
CA TYR A 329 25.67 2.45 16.57
C TYR A 329 26.48 3.74 16.66
N ARG A 330 27.24 3.91 17.74
CA ARG A 330 28.05 5.11 17.98
C ARG A 330 29.36 5.09 17.21
#